data_AF-A0A7S3I891-F1
#
_entry.id   AF-A0A7S3I891-F1
#
_cell.length_a   1.000
_cell.length_b   1.000
_cell.length_c   1.000
_cell.angle_alpha   90.00
_cell.angle_beta   90.00
_cell.angle_gamma   90.00
#
_symmetry.space_group_name_H-M   'P 1'
#
loop_
_entity.id
_entity.type
_entity.pdbx_description
1 polymer ?
#
loop_
_entity_poly.entity_id
_entity_poly.type
_entity_poly.pdbx_seq_one_letter_code
_entity_poly.pdbx_strand_id
1 'polypeptide(L)'
;ANYKGYESPGCRELIVALANAPNESLFSTELVISLADLFWNYYYRKILLRCFIPYAIYFISTLIYMTNYAHHGISEDERWVFSFEFLLRFPVAIGTIYFFYFELVAFVRDGFGYFFDVFNYFDLCLPWLNLYLLYNTTHVTPGEDRQTLRALAAFSTTLMWCKAFYWLRLFSSTSFYIRLIIETLWDIRYFLILFVFVLMTFGNALIIMDQ
;
A
#
# COMPACT_ATOMS: atom_id res chain seq x y z
N ALA A 1 14.61 -23.85 -21.60
CA ALA A 1 15.61 -23.14 -22.43
C ALA A 1 15.82 -21.74 -21.85
N ASN A 2 17.00 -21.45 -21.29
CA ASN A 2 17.36 -20.12 -20.82
C ASN A 2 17.62 -19.23 -22.04
N TYR A 3 16.60 -18.52 -22.50
CA TYR A 3 16.72 -17.61 -23.64
C TYR A 3 17.45 -16.33 -23.20
N LYS A 4 18.72 -16.21 -23.58
CA LYS A 4 19.62 -15.07 -23.28
C LYS A 4 19.38 -13.83 -24.17
N GLY A 5 18.19 -13.67 -24.76
CA GLY A 5 17.88 -12.55 -25.66
C GLY A 5 17.51 -11.23 -24.96
N TYR A 6 17.33 -11.24 -23.63
CA TYR A 6 16.71 -10.13 -22.89
C TYR A 6 17.64 -8.99 -22.48
N GLU A 7 18.95 -9.16 -22.61
CA GLU A 7 19.91 -8.05 -22.51
C GLU A 7 20.11 -7.36 -23.87
N SER A 8 19.39 -7.79 -24.92
CA SER A 8 19.47 -7.11 -26.21
C SER A 8 18.77 -5.75 -26.12
N PRO A 9 19.43 -4.66 -26.55
CA PRO A 9 18.87 -3.30 -26.47
C PRO A 9 17.50 -3.16 -27.16
N GLY A 10 17.22 -3.98 -28.18
CA GLY A 10 15.97 -3.92 -28.94
C GLY A 10 14.69 -4.24 -28.15
N CYS A 11 14.75 -5.09 -27.11
CA CYS A 11 13.55 -5.36 -26.29
C CYS A 11 13.15 -4.15 -25.44
N ARG A 12 14.14 -3.41 -24.91
CA ARG A 12 13.88 -2.22 -24.11
C ARG A 12 13.35 -1.07 -24.98
N GLU A 13 13.91 -0.92 -26.18
CA GLU A 13 13.44 0.05 -27.17
C GLU A 13 12.01 -0.26 -27.64
N LEU A 14 11.67 -1.54 -27.84
CA LEU A 14 10.30 -1.95 -28.17
C LEU A 14 9.31 -1.59 -27.07
N ILE A 15 9.66 -1.82 -25.80
CA ILE A 15 8.81 -1.45 -24.66
C ILE A 15 8.62 0.06 -24.59
N VAL A 16 9.67 0.85 -24.80
CA VAL A 16 9.58 2.33 -24.82
C VAL A 16 8.74 2.81 -26.01
N ALA A 17 8.90 2.19 -27.19
CA ALA A 17 8.11 2.52 -28.37
C ALA A 17 6.62 2.18 -28.20
N LEU A 18 6.31 1.04 -27.57
CA LEU A 18 4.93 0.66 -27.22
C LEU A 18 4.35 1.58 -26.14
N ALA A 19 5.13 1.97 -25.13
CA ALA A 19 4.68 2.89 -24.08
C ALA A 19 4.35 4.30 -24.62
N ASN A 20 5.03 4.72 -25.69
CA ASN A 20 4.82 6.00 -26.35
C ASN A 20 3.84 5.93 -27.54
N ALA A 21 3.20 4.77 -27.78
CA ALA A 21 2.30 4.61 -28.92
C ALA A 21 1.00 5.42 -28.72
N PRO A 22 0.55 6.20 -29.73
CA PRO A 22 -0.59 7.11 -29.57
C PRO A 22 -1.96 6.42 -29.57
N ASN A 23 -2.06 5.17 -30.05
CA ASN A 23 -3.32 4.46 -30.22
C ASN A 23 -3.36 3.19 -29.37
N GLU A 24 -4.33 3.09 -28.46
CA GLU A 24 -4.55 1.90 -27.62
C GLU A 24 -4.88 0.64 -28.43
N SER A 25 -5.38 0.80 -29.66
CA SER A 25 -5.66 -0.32 -30.59
C SER A 25 -4.43 -1.15 -30.95
N LEU A 26 -3.21 -0.63 -30.75
CA LEU A 26 -1.98 -1.40 -30.92
C LEU A 26 -1.86 -2.49 -29.85
N PHE A 27 -2.37 -2.26 -28.64
CA PHE A 27 -2.35 -3.24 -27.54
C PHE A 27 -3.35 -4.38 -27.71
N SER A 28 -4.36 -4.22 -28.58
CA SER A 28 -5.29 -5.30 -28.94
C SER A 28 -4.76 -6.24 -30.03
N THR A 29 -3.58 -5.99 -30.59
CA THR A 29 -2.98 -6.89 -31.58
C THR A 29 -2.48 -8.18 -30.93
N GLU A 30 -2.68 -9.33 -31.58
CA GLU A 30 -2.24 -10.63 -31.04
C GLU A 30 -0.74 -10.66 -30.71
N LEU A 31 0.07 -9.92 -31.47
CA LEU A 31 1.51 -9.80 -31.23
C LEU A 31 1.82 -9.11 -29.90
N VAL A 32 1.17 -7.98 -29.61
CA VAL A 32 1.40 -7.24 -28.36
C VAL A 32 0.84 -8.00 -27.16
N ILE A 33 -0.31 -8.67 -27.31
CA ILE A 33 -0.88 -9.53 -26.26
C ILE A 33 0.09 -10.68 -25.94
N SER A 34 0.54 -11.42 -26.97
CA SER A 34 1.47 -12.54 -26.79
C SER A 34 2.80 -12.10 -26.15
N LEU A 35 3.28 -10.92 -26.52
CA LEU A 35 4.48 -10.31 -25.96
C LEU A 35 4.28 -9.91 -24.49
N ALA A 36 3.15 -9.28 -24.17
CA ALA A 36 2.79 -8.94 -22.80
C ALA A 36 2.66 -10.18 -21.91
N ASP A 37 2.04 -11.26 -22.40
CA ASP A 37 1.93 -12.53 -21.68
C ASP A 37 3.30 -13.18 -21.43
N LEU A 38 4.20 -13.12 -22.42
CA LEU A 38 5.58 -13.60 -22.27
C LEU A 38 6.32 -12.83 -21.17
N PHE A 39 6.22 -11.50 -21.18
CA PHE A 39 6.80 -10.65 -20.14
C PHE A 39 6.16 -10.88 -18.78
N TRP A 40 4.82 -11.01 -18.72
CA TRP A 40 4.09 -11.24 -17.49
C TRP A 40 4.56 -12.52 -16.81
N ASN A 41 4.66 -13.63 -17.54
CA ASN A 41 5.16 -14.89 -16.98
C ASN A 41 6.58 -14.77 -16.39
N TYR A 42 7.42 -13.92 -16.99
CA TYR A 42 8.78 -13.67 -16.49
C TYR A 42 8.80 -12.76 -15.25
N TYR A 43 8.09 -11.64 -15.28
CA TYR A 43 8.10 -10.65 -14.21
C TYR A 43 7.21 -11.04 -13.03
N TYR A 44 6.11 -11.77 -13.26
CA TYR A 44 5.17 -12.19 -12.22
C TYR A 44 5.88 -12.90 -11.07
N ARG A 45 6.73 -13.89 -11.37
CA ARG A 45 7.46 -14.62 -10.33
C ARG A 45 8.42 -13.71 -9.55
N LYS A 46 9.02 -12.71 -10.20
CA LYS A 46 9.89 -11.73 -9.53
C LYS A 46 9.09 -10.78 -8.66
N ILE A 47 7.96 -10.27 -9.13
CA ILE A 47 7.06 -9.40 -8.36
C ILE A 47 6.51 -10.15 -7.15
N LEU A 48 6.10 -11.41 -7.34
CA LEU A 48 5.59 -12.26 -6.28
C LEU A 48 6.65 -12.47 -5.18
N LEU A 49 7.86 -12.89 -5.56
CA LEU A 49 8.93 -13.22 -4.60
C LEU A 49 9.60 -11.99 -3.99
N ARG A 50 9.74 -10.88 -4.73
CA ARG A 50 10.47 -9.69 -4.25
C ARG A 50 9.55 -8.62 -3.67
N CYS A 51 8.28 -8.59 -4.01
CA CYS A 51 7.38 -7.54 -3.52
C CYS A 51 6.24 -8.13 -2.67
N PHE A 52 5.45 -9.06 -3.23
CA PHE A 52 4.26 -9.57 -2.56
C PHE A 52 4.57 -10.40 -1.31
N ILE A 53 5.49 -11.36 -1.38
CA ILE A 53 5.84 -12.22 -0.23
C ILE A 53 6.47 -11.41 0.92
N PRO A 54 7.46 -10.52 0.67
CA PRO A 54 7.96 -9.63 1.70
C PRO A 54 6.87 -8.74 2.29
N TYR A 55 5.93 -8.26 1.46
CA TYR A 55 4.77 -7.51 1.94
C TYR A 55 3.87 -8.35 2.83
N ALA A 56 3.57 -9.59 2.47
CA ALA A 56 2.73 -10.47 3.26
C ALA A 56 3.33 -10.77 4.64
N ILE A 57 4.65 -11.01 4.71
CA ILE A 57 5.37 -11.18 5.98
C ILE A 57 5.27 -9.90 6.81
N TYR A 58 5.61 -8.76 6.21
CA TYR A 58 5.53 -7.44 6.86
C TYR A 58 4.11 -7.14 7.37
N PHE A 59 3.09 -7.43 6.56
CA PHE A 59 1.67 -7.25 6.88
C PHE A 59 1.23 -8.08 8.07
N ILE A 60 1.51 -9.39 8.06
CA ILE A 60 1.12 -10.30 9.15
C ILE A 60 1.85 -9.91 10.43
N SER A 61 3.16 -9.67 10.36
CA SER A 61 3.94 -9.28 11.53
C SER A 61 3.45 -7.95 12.13
N THR A 62 3.19 -6.95 11.29
CA THR A 62 2.69 -5.65 11.76
C THR A 62 1.29 -5.76 12.36
N LEU A 63 0.41 -6.56 11.75
CA LEU A 63 -0.95 -6.76 12.26
C LEU A 63 -0.94 -7.43 13.64
N ILE A 64 -0.16 -8.51 13.81
CA ILE A 64 0.01 -9.18 15.11
C ILE A 64 0.62 -8.21 16.12
N TYR A 65 1.65 -7.45 15.70
CA TYR A 65 2.33 -6.48 16.56
C TYR A 65 1.37 -5.40 17.09
N MET A 66 0.69 -4.69 16.18
CA MET A 66 -0.18 -3.58 16.55
C MET A 66 -1.38 -4.05 17.36
N THR A 67 -1.96 -5.21 17.04
CA THR A 67 -3.13 -5.73 17.76
C THR A 67 -2.80 -6.06 19.23
N ASN A 68 -1.63 -6.63 19.50
CA ASN A 68 -1.29 -7.08 20.86
C ASN A 68 -0.58 -5.99 21.68
N TYR A 69 0.32 -5.21 21.07
CA TYR A 69 1.24 -4.34 21.83
C TYR A 69 0.93 -2.86 21.75
N ALA A 70 0.18 -2.38 20.73
CA ALA A 70 -0.12 -0.95 20.63
C ALA A 70 -1.04 -0.45 21.76
N HIS A 71 -1.86 -1.32 22.34
CA HIS A 71 -2.83 -0.95 23.38
C HIS A 71 -2.17 -0.75 24.76
N HIS A 72 -1.30 -1.69 25.15
CA HIS A 72 -0.69 -1.76 26.48
C HIS A 72 0.67 -1.04 26.53
N GLY A 73 1.34 -0.88 25.39
CA GLY A 73 2.75 -0.47 25.37
C GLY A 73 3.63 -1.54 26.02
N ILE A 74 4.92 -1.25 26.10
CA ILE A 74 5.91 -2.20 26.60
C ILE A 74 6.60 -1.56 27.79
N SER A 75 6.58 -2.26 28.92
CA SER A 75 7.20 -1.79 30.15
C SER A 75 8.72 -1.72 29.98
N GLU A 76 9.36 -0.78 30.66
CA GLU A 76 10.77 -0.46 30.41
C GLU A 76 11.71 -1.65 30.70
N ASP A 77 11.33 -2.47 31.67
CA ASP A 77 11.98 -3.71 32.09
C ASP A 77 11.84 -4.82 31.04
N GLU A 78 10.74 -4.88 30.29
CA GLU A 78 10.48 -5.89 29.27
C GLU A 78 11.06 -5.53 27.89
N ARG A 79 11.48 -4.26 27.67
CA ARG A 79 11.91 -3.75 26.34
C ARG A 79 13.02 -4.55 25.67
N TRP A 80 13.94 -5.09 26.47
CA TRP A 80 15.13 -5.82 26.02
C TRP A 80 15.10 -7.31 26.39
N VAL A 81 14.02 -7.77 27.00
CA VAL A 81 13.84 -9.18 27.31
C VAL A 81 13.56 -9.92 26.01
N PHE A 82 14.19 -11.08 25.83
CA PHE A 82 13.96 -11.92 24.67
C PHE A 82 12.56 -12.54 24.72
N SER A 83 11.57 -11.76 24.28
CA SER A 83 10.16 -12.11 24.23
C SER A 83 9.69 -12.27 22.79
N PHE A 84 8.48 -12.82 22.61
CA PHE A 84 7.86 -12.91 21.28
C PHE A 84 7.66 -11.52 20.64
N GLU A 85 7.39 -10.50 21.45
CA GLU A 85 7.30 -9.11 21.01
C GLU A 85 8.61 -8.63 20.39
N PHE A 86 9.74 -8.87 21.08
CA PHE A 86 11.06 -8.47 20.61
C PHE A 86 11.38 -9.11 19.25
N LEU A 87 11.02 -10.38 19.06
CA LEU A 87 11.18 -11.07 17.77
C LEU A 87 10.31 -10.48 16.66
N LEU A 88 9.09 -10.02 16.97
CA LEU A 88 8.19 -9.40 16.00
C LEU A 88 8.64 -8.00 15.55
N ARG A 89 9.43 -7.28 16.35
CA ARG A 89 9.96 -5.96 15.96
C ARG A 89 10.83 -6.03 14.71
N PHE A 90 11.64 -7.07 14.56
CA PHE A 90 12.57 -7.21 13.43
C PHE A 90 11.89 -7.28 12.06
N PRO A 91 10.94 -8.19 11.79
CA PRO A 91 10.27 -8.24 10.49
C PRO A 91 9.49 -6.95 10.20
N VAL A 92 8.92 -6.30 11.22
CA VAL A 92 8.27 -4.99 11.06
C VAL A 92 9.29 -3.92 10.68
N ALA A 93 10.39 -3.78 11.42
CA ALA A 93 11.43 -2.78 11.15
C ALA A 93 12.10 -2.99 9.79
N ILE A 94 12.49 -4.24 9.47
CA ILE A 94 13.10 -4.60 8.20
C ILE A 94 12.13 -4.34 7.05
N GLY A 95 10.86 -4.75 7.20
CA GLY A 95 9.83 -4.50 6.18
C GLY A 95 9.57 -3.01 5.96
N THR A 96 9.48 -2.22 7.03
CA THR A 96 9.35 -0.75 6.94
C THR A 96 10.49 -0.13 6.15
N ILE A 97 11.74 -0.46 6.48
CA ILE A 97 12.92 0.06 5.77
C ILE A 97 12.93 -0.40 4.31
N TYR A 98 12.60 -1.67 4.06
CA TYR A 98 12.56 -2.25 2.73
C TYR A 98 11.55 -1.54 1.82
N PHE A 99 10.30 -1.38 2.28
CA PHE A 99 9.28 -0.68 1.48
C PHE A 99 9.53 0.82 1.39
N PHE A 100 10.08 1.44 2.43
CA PHE A 100 10.49 2.83 2.35
C PHE A 100 11.56 3.05 1.26
N TYR A 101 12.51 2.14 1.12
CA TYR A 101 13.48 2.19 0.03
C TYR A 101 12.82 2.12 -1.36
N PHE A 102 11.82 1.26 -1.55
CA PHE A 102 11.07 1.22 -2.83
C PHE A 102 10.36 2.53 -3.11
N GLU A 103 9.74 3.15 -2.10
CA GLU A 103 9.06 4.43 -2.27
C GLU A 103 10.02 5.57 -2.58
N LEU A 104 11.20 5.59 -1.95
CA LEU A 104 12.22 6.57 -2.31
C LEU A 104 12.67 6.41 -3.77
N VAL A 105 12.86 5.18 -4.23
CA VAL A 105 13.22 4.91 -5.63
C VAL A 105 12.08 5.31 -6.59
N ALA A 106 10.83 5.01 -6.24
CA ALA A 106 9.66 5.40 -7.03
C ALA A 106 9.52 6.93 -7.12
N PHE A 107 9.71 7.62 -6.00
CA PHE A 107 9.71 9.07 -5.93
C PHE A 107 10.78 9.71 -6.82
N VAL A 108 12.02 9.21 -6.78
CA VAL A 108 13.11 9.71 -7.64
C VAL A 108 12.85 9.44 -9.12
N ARG A 109 12.25 8.29 -9.45
CA ARG A 109 11.95 7.89 -10.84
C ARG A 109 10.82 8.73 -11.45
N ASP A 110 9.75 8.94 -10.70
CA ASP A 110 8.50 9.50 -11.23
C ASP A 110 8.39 11.02 -10.98
N GLY A 111 9.23 11.57 -10.08
CA GLY A 111 9.36 13.01 -9.83
C GLY A 111 8.05 13.65 -9.40
N PHE A 112 7.67 14.76 -10.02
CA PHE A 112 6.40 15.45 -9.72
C PHE A 112 5.15 14.64 -10.10
N GLY A 113 5.27 13.70 -11.06
CA GLY A 113 4.17 12.81 -11.43
C GLY A 113 3.71 11.92 -10.27
N TYR A 114 4.60 11.65 -9.31
CA TYR A 114 4.33 10.83 -8.14
C TYR A 114 3.16 11.37 -7.30
N PHE A 115 3.00 12.69 -7.20
CA PHE A 115 1.97 13.30 -6.35
C PHE A 115 0.56 13.28 -6.95
N PHE A 116 0.39 12.86 -8.20
CA PHE A 116 -0.95 12.80 -8.81
C PHE A 116 -1.66 11.45 -8.61
N ASP A 117 -0.93 10.42 -8.17
CA ASP A 117 -1.51 9.11 -7.87
C ASP A 117 -1.85 8.99 -6.38
N VAL A 118 -3.12 8.71 -6.08
CA VAL A 118 -3.62 8.53 -4.71
C VAL A 118 -2.93 7.34 -4.02
N PHE A 119 -2.57 6.29 -4.77
CA PHE A 119 -1.94 5.10 -4.19
C PHE A 119 -0.54 5.39 -3.64
N ASN A 120 0.19 6.32 -4.25
CA ASN A 120 1.51 6.75 -3.78
C ASN A 120 1.46 7.39 -2.39
N TYR A 121 0.36 8.08 -2.05
CA TYR A 121 0.17 8.62 -0.71
C TYR A 121 0.00 7.51 0.34
N PHE A 122 -0.75 6.45 0.04
CA PHE A 122 -0.84 5.30 0.93
C PHE A 122 0.51 4.63 1.13
N ASP A 123 1.28 4.51 0.06
CA ASP A 123 2.57 3.84 0.08
C ASP A 123 3.64 4.63 0.84
N LEU A 124 3.57 5.97 0.81
CA LEU A 124 4.43 6.84 1.62
C LEU A 124 3.97 6.89 3.09
N CYS A 125 2.68 7.05 3.36
CA CYS A 125 2.16 7.19 4.72
C CYS A 125 2.40 5.94 5.57
N LEU A 126 2.28 4.75 4.98
CA LEU A 126 2.37 3.48 5.71
C LEU A 126 3.72 3.25 6.41
N PRO A 127 4.89 3.34 5.74
CA PRO A 127 6.19 3.18 6.40
C PRO A 127 6.42 4.22 7.50
N TRP A 128 6.06 5.49 7.27
CA TRP A 128 6.20 6.55 8.27
C TRP A 128 5.40 6.27 9.53
N LEU A 129 4.14 5.88 9.35
CA LEU A 129 3.23 5.64 10.46
C LEU A 129 3.62 4.38 11.24
N ASN A 130 4.06 3.32 10.56
CA ASN A 130 4.57 2.11 11.22
C ASN A 130 5.90 2.35 11.95
N LEU A 131 6.79 3.18 11.41
CA LEU A 131 8.02 3.59 12.10
C LEU A 131 7.70 4.38 13.38
N TYR A 132 6.78 5.35 13.27
CA TYR A 132 6.32 6.15 14.41
C TYR A 132 5.70 5.27 15.50
N LEU A 133 4.81 4.34 15.12
CA LEU A 133 4.16 3.43 16.06
C LEU A 133 5.15 2.48 16.72
N LEU A 134 6.11 1.93 15.98
CA LEU A 134 7.15 1.05 16.54
C LEU A 134 8.02 1.81 17.56
N TYR A 135 8.43 3.03 17.23
CA TYR A 135 9.19 3.89 18.14
C TYR A 135 8.41 4.21 19.41
N ASN A 136 7.16 4.66 19.30
CA ASN A 136 6.35 5.05 20.45
C ASN A 136 5.93 3.85 21.31
N THR A 137 5.67 2.69 20.71
CA THR A 137 5.35 1.45 21.45
C THR A 137 6.55 0.97 22.27
N THR A 138 7.76 1.16 21.75
CA THR A 138 9.00 0.72 22.41
C THR A 138 9.51 1.71 23.44
N HIS A 139 9.56 3.02 23.13
CA HIS A 139 10.31 4.00 23.92
C HIS A 139 9.45 4.88 24.84
N VAL A 140 8.14 4.96 24.63
CA VAL A 140 7.25 5.77 25.50
C VAL A 140 6.74 4.90 26.65
N THR A 141 6.97 5.37 27.87
CA THR A 141 6.62 4.70 29.13
C THR A 141 5.12 4.33 29.16
N PRO A 142 4.77 3.10 29.60
CA PRO A 142 3.38 2.75 29.83
C PRO A 142 2.84 3.58 31.00
N GLY A 143 1.90 4.49 30.74
CA GLY A 143 1.30 5.35 31.77
C GLY A 143 0.71 6.67 31.25
N GLU A 144 1.17 7.16 30.10
CA GLU A 144 0.56 8.33 29.45
C GLU A 144 -0.75 7.97 28.72
N ASP A 145 -1.58 8.97 28.41
CA ASP A 145 -2.82 8.78 27.65
C ASP A 145 -2.53 8.30 26.21
N ARG A 146 -2.60 6.99 25.99
CA ARG A 146 -2.30 6.34 24.70
C ARG A 146 -3.49 6.32 23.73
N GLN A 147 -4.53 7.12 23.95
CA GLN A 147 -5.68 7.18 23.04
C GLN A 147 -5.26 7.51 21.60
N THR A 148 -4.40 8.51 21.43
CA THR A 148 -3.88 8.90 20.12
C THR A 148 -3.09 7.77 19.46
N LEU A 149 -2.26 7.05 20.22
CA LEU A 149 -1.47 5.94 19.70
C LEU A 149 -2.36 4.79 19.22
N ARG A 150 -3.43 4.48 19.97
CA ARG A 150 -4.42 3.45 19.62
C ARG A 150 -5.19 3.83 18.36
N ALA A 151 -5.61 5.09 18.25
CA ALA A 151 -6.28 5.60 17.06
C ALA A 151 -5.36 5.53 15.82
N LEU A 152 -4.09 5.93 15.96
CA LEU A 152 -3.09 5.82 14.90
C LEU A 152 -2.80 4.37 14.53
N ALA A 153 -2.70 3.46 15.50
CA ALA A 153 -2.50 2.03 15.25
C ALA A 153 -3.68 1.42 14.48
N ALA A 154 -4.92 1.72 14.89
CA ALA A 154 -6.12 1.30 14.18
C ALA A 154 -6.13 1.84 12.74
N PHE A 155 -5.82 3.13 12.57
CA PHE A 155 -5.70 3.74 11.25
C PHE A 155 -4.62 3.09 10.39
N SER A 156 -3.44 2.79 10.96
CA SER A 156 -2.37 2.05 10.28
C SER A 156 -2.87 0.71 9.76
N THR A 157 -3.52 -0.06 10.64
CA THR A 157 -4.02 -1.40 10.31
C THR A 157 -5.07 -1.32 9.20
N THR A 158 -5.98 -0.34 9.24
CA THR A 158 -6.94 -0.10 8.16
C THR A 158 -6.24 0.21 6.84
N LEU A 159 -5.24 1.10 6.82
CA LEU A 159 -4.48 1.42 5.61
C LEU A 159 -3.73 0.19 5.07
N MET A 160 -3.17 -0.64 5.94
CA MET A 160 -2.52 -1.89 5.53
C MET A 160 -3.49 -2.88 4.88
N TRP A 161 -4.73 -2.97 5.37
CA TRP A 161 -5.77 -3.75 4.72
C TRP A 161 -6.15 -3.19 3.34
N CYS A 162 -6.28 -1.86 3.20
CA CYS A 162 -6.49 -1.23 1.90
C CYS A 162 -5.37 -1.58 0.90
N LYS A 163 -4.11 -1.53 1.34
CA LYS A 163 -2.96 -1.94 0.51
C LYS A 163 -2.95 -3.44 0.22
N ALA A 164 -3.44 -4.28 1.13
CA ALA A 164 -3.59 -5.71 0.86
C ALA A 164 -4.61 -5.98 -0.27
N PHE A 165 -5.71 -5.23 -0.33
CA PHE A 165 -6.65 -5.29 -1.46
C PHE A 165 -6.00 -4.87 -2.78
N TYR A 166 -5.13 -3.86 -2.76
CA TYR A 166 -4.39 -3.46 -3.95
C TYR A 166 -3.52 -4.61 -4.50
N TRP A 167 -2.87 -5.37 -3.64
CA TRP A 167 -2.10 -6.55 -4.05
C TRP A 167 -2.93 -7.66 -4.70
N LEU A 168 -4.24 -7.73 -4.45
CA LEU A 168 -5.11 -8.69 -5.13
C LEU A 168 -5.22 -8.43 -6.64
N ARG A 169 -4.83 -7.24 -7.13
CA ARG A 169 -4.69 -6.96 -8.56
C ARG A 169 -3.65 -7.87 -9.24
N LEU A 170 -2.67 -8.38 -8.47
CA LEU A 170 -1.61 -9.26 -8.99
C LEU A 170 -2.15 -10.61 -9.48
N PHE A 171 -3.24 -11.13 -8.88
CA PHE A 171 -3.80 -12.42 -9.28
C PHE A 171 -4.88 -12.23 -10.34
N SER A 172 -4.75 -12.95 -11.45
CA SER A 172 -5.67 -12.84 -12.60
C SER A 172 -7.13 -13.06 -12.20
N SER A 173 -7.40 -14.02 -11.31
CA SER A 173 -8.75 -14.32 -10.83
C SER A 173 -9.40 -13.18 -10.02
N THR A 174 -8.62 -12.41 -9.26
CA THR A 174 -9.15 -11.34 -8.40
C THR A 174 -9.04 -9.95 -9.01
N SER A 175 -8.17 -9.76 -9.99
CA SER A 175 -7.90 -8.47 -10.64
C SER A 175 -9.16 -7.83 -11.26
N PHE A 176 -10.04 -8.64 -11.85
CA PHE A 176 -11.31 -8.17 -12.39
C PHE A 176 -12.19 -7.50 -11.32
N TYR A 177 -12.33 -8.11 -10.14
CA TYR A 177 -13.14 -7.56 -9.05
C TYR A 177 -12.55 -6.26 -8.49
N ILE A 178 -11.22 -6.20 -8.32
CA ILE A 178 -10.55 -4.98 -7.86
C ILE A 178 -10.76 -3.83 -8.84
N ARG A 179 -10.68 -4.10 -10.15
CA ARG A 179 -10.95 -3.10 -11.18
C ARG A 179 -12.38 -2.56 -11.07
N LEU A 180 -13.38 -3.44 -10.92
CA LEU A 180 -14.78 -3.05 -10.75
C LEU A 180 -14.99 -2.17 -9.50
N ILE A 181 -14.34 -2.52 -8.38
CA ILE A 181 -14.39 -1.72 -7.15
C ILE A 181 -13.81 -0.32 -7.39
N ILE A 182 -12.65 -0.21 -8.03
CA ILE A 182 -11.99 1.07 -8.31
C ILE A 182 -12.85 1.94 -9.25
N GLU A 183 -13.41 1.36 -10.31
CA GLU A 183 -14.31 2.06 -11.23
C GLU A 183 -15.56 2.59 -10.49
N THR A 184 -16.18 1.76 -9.65
CA THR A 184 -17.34 2.17 -8.84
C THR A 184 -17.02 3.30 -7.85
N LEU A 185 -15.85 3.23 -7.20
CA LEU A 185 -15.38 4.30 -6.30
C LEU A 185 -15.10 5.61 -7.05
N TRP A 186 -14.63 5.53 -8.30
CA TRP A 186 -14.46 6.71 -9.14
C TRP A 186 -15.79 7.32 -9.58
N ASP A 187 -16.79 6.49 -9.86
CA ASP A 187 -18.11 6.96 -10.29
C ASP A 187 -18.91 7.60 -9.14
N ILE A 188 -18.80 7.08 -7.91
CA ILE A 188 -19.55 7.59 -6.75
C ILE A 188 -19.02 8.95 -6.23
N ARG A 189 -17.83 9.42 -6.65
CA ARG A 189 -17.22 10.65 -6.11
C ARG A 189 -18.12 11.89 -6.23
N TYR A 190 -18.84 12.03 -7.34
CA TYR A 190 -19.74 13.16 -7.56
C TYR A 190 -20.99 13.06 -6.67
N PHE A 191 -21.48 11.84 -6.46
CA PHE A 191 -22.57 11.59 -5.52
C PHE A 191 -22.15 11.90 -4.07
N LEU A 192 -20.93 11.56 -3.66
CA LEU A 192 -20.42 11.89 -2.32
C LEU A 192 -20.39 13.40 -2.06
N ILE A 193 -20.03 14.21 -3.06
CA ILE A 193 -20.07 15.67 -2.94
C ILE A 193 -21.51 16.15 -2.67
N LEU A 194 -22.47 15.68 -3.47
CA LEU A 194 -23.89 16.03 -3.29
C LEU A 194 -24.41 15.56 -1.93
N PHE A 195 -24.04 14.36 -1.50
CA PHE A 195 -24.41 13.81 -0.20
C PHE A 195 -23.90 14.68 0.96
N VAL A 196 -22.65 15.16 0.90
CA VAL A 196 -22.09 16.09 1.89
C VAL A 196 -22.87 17.41 1.92
N PHE A 197 -23.28 17.95 0.77
CA PHE A 197 -24.15 19.14 0.73
C PHE A 197 -25.50 18.92 1.42
N VAL A 198 -26.11 17.77 1.22
CA VAL A 198 -27.38 17.41 1.87
C VAL A 198 -27.18 17.27 3.38
N LEU A 199 -26.12 16.59 3.83
CA LEU A 199 -25.78 16.48 5.25
C LEU A 199 -25.52 17.85 5.90
N MET A 200 -24.82 18.76 5.22
CA MET A 200 -24.62 20.13 5.72
C MET A 200 -25.94 20.90 5.81
N THR A 201 -26.85 20.72 4.85
CA THR A 201 -28.15 21.40 4.84
C THR A 201 -29.00 20.96 6.03
N PHE A 202 -29.17 19.65 6.22
CA PHE A 202 -29.93 19.12 7.35
C PHE A 202 -29.22 19.33 8.69
N GLY A 203 -27.89 19.20 8.73
CA GLY A 203 -27.09 19.46 9.93
C GLY A 203 -27.27 20.89 10.44
N ASN A 204 -27.23 21.88 9.55
CA ASN A 204 -27.50 23.27 9.92
C ASN A 204 -28.95 23.49 10.38
N ALA A 205 -29.94 22.90 9.69
CA ALA A 205 -31.35 23.04 10.08
C ALA A 205 -31.62 22.45 11.47
N LEU A 206 -31.01 21.30 11.81
CA LEU A 206 -31.12 20.68 13.13
C LEU A 206 -30.47 21.53 14.22
N ILE A 207 -29.31 22.14 13.96
CA ILE A 207 -28.65 23.04 14.92
C ILE A 207 -29.53 24.26 15.23
N ILE A 208 -30.18 24.84 14.22
CA ILE A 208 -31.08 25.99 14.42
C ILE A 208 -32.33 25.60 15.25
N MET A 209 -32.84 24.37 15.06
CA MET A 209 -34.03 23.90 15.77
C MET A 209 -33.79 23.54 17.23
N ASP A 210 -32.56 23.15 17.59
CA ASP A 210 -32.15 22.81 18.96
C ASP A 210 -31.83 24.05 19.82
N GLN A 211 -31.70 25.22 19.19
CA GLN A 211 -31.50 26.53 19.85
C GLN A 211 -32.82 27.18 20.23
#